data_AF-A0A957BC31-F1
#
_entry.id   AF-A0A957BC31-F1
#
_cell.length_a   1.000
_cell.length_b   1.000
_cell.length_c   1.000
_cell.angle_alpha   90.00
_cell.angle_beta   90.00
_cell.angle_gamma   90.00
#
_symmetry.space_group_name_H-M   'P 1'
#
loop_
_entity.id
_entity.type
_entity.pdbx_description
1 polymer ?
#
loop_
_entity_poly.entity_id
_entity_poly.type
_entity_poly.pdbx_seq_one_letter_code
_entity_poly.pdbx_strand_id
1 'polypeptide(L)'
;MTHTLRTITTFDIDNLIRMAKKSSRKRTILRLHEHEEPVQRMINAMIPGTYITPHKHENPDKVELFSILEGKCTVLHFDNRGEVADLITLSATGPNMVV
;
A
#
# COMPACT_ATOMS: atom_id res chain seq x y z
N MET A 1 18.28 22.47 -0.92
CA MET A 1 17.30 21.38 -0.76
C MET A 1 17.21 20.65 -2.09
N THR A 2 17.96 19.56 -2.26
CA THR A 2 17.92 18.77 -3.50
C THR A 2 16.67 17.90 -3.50
N HIS A 3 15.52 18.47 -3.87
CA HIS A 3 14.41 17.64 -4.32
C HIS A 3 14.70 17.18 -5.75
N THR A 4 15.57 16.18 -5.84
CA THR A 4 15.78 15.42 -7.06
C THR A 4 14.55 14.52 -7.24
N LEU A 5 13.95 14.54 -8.42
CA LEU A 5 12.91 13.58 -8.80
C LEU A 5 13.43 12.16 -8.49
N ARG A 6 12.70 11.42 -7.67
CA ARG A 6 13.04 10.04 -7.33
C ARG A 6 12.28 9.11 -8.26
N THR A 7 13.01 8.38 -9.08
CA THR A 7 12.44 7.32 -9.91
C THR A 7 12.32 6.02 -9.11
N ILE A 8 11.32 5.22 -9.46
CA ILE A 8 11.17 3.85 -8.99
C ILE A 8 11.21 2.98 -10.23
N THR A 9 12.11 2.01 -10.23
CA THR A 9 12.32 1.10 -11.36
C THR A 9 11.75 -0.28 -11.06
N THR A 10 11.61 -1.11 -12.10
CA THR A 10 11.27 -2.53 -11.94
C THR A 10 12.28 -3.25 -11.04
N PHE A 11 13.56 -2.88 -11.10
CA PHE A 11 14.58 -3.44 -10.21
C PHE A 11 14.30 -3.13 -8.73
N ASP A 12 13.84 -1.91 -8.42
CA ASP A 12 13.45 -1.56 -7.05
C ASP A 12 12.25 -2.39 -6.58
N ILE A 13 11.25 -2.57 -7.44
CA ILE A 13 10.06 -3.39 -7.16
C ILE A 13 10.47 -4.84 -6.89
N ASP A 14 11.30 -5.43 -7.76
CA ASP A 14 11.81 -6.79 -7.61
C ASP A 14 12.57 -6.97 -6.29
N ASN A 15 13.38 -5.99 -5.91
CA ASN A 15 14.10 -5.98 -4.64
C ASN A 15 13.14 -6.00 -3.45
N LEU A 16 12.12 -5.14 -3.47
CA LEU A 16 11.12 -5.08 -2.40
C LEU A 16 10.34 -6.40 -2.28
N ILE A 17 9.98 -7.03 -3.40
CA ILE A 17 9.34 -8.36 -3.42
C ILE A 17 10.28 -9.44 -2.86
N ARG A 18 11.57 -9.43 -3.21
CA ARG A 18 12.56 -10.35 -2.64
C ARG A 18 12.72 -10.18 -1.13
N MET A 19 12.68 -8.93 -0.65
CA MET A 19 12.69 -8.64 0.80
C MET A 19 11.41 -9.10 1.48
N ALA A 20 10.25 -8.87 0.86
CA ALA A 20 8.96 -9.33 1.35
C ALA A 20 8.92 -10.86 1.51
N LYS A 21 9.48 -11.62 0.57
CA LYS A 21 9.63 -13.10 0.65
C LYS A 21 10.43 -13.58 1.87
N LYS A 22 11.38 -12.78 2.35
CA LYS A 22 12.20 -13.11 3.53
C LYS A 22 11.60 -12.61 4.85
N SER A 23 10.60 -11.73 4.77
CA SER A 23 9.92 -11.15 5.93
C SER A 23 8.89 -12.12 6.49
N SER A 24 8.83 -12.28 7.82
CA SER A 24 7.83 -13.12 8.49
C SER A 24 6.39 -12.71 8.17
N ARG A 25 6.16 -11.40 8.04
CA ARG A 25 4.85 -10.81 7.67
C ARG A 25 4.58 -10.83 6.17
N LYS A 26 5.51 -11.35 5.35
CA LYS A 26 5.40 -11.46 3.89
C LYS A 26 5.24 -10.10 3.17
N ARG A 27 5.67 -9.02 3.82
CA ARG A 27 5.62 -7.66 3.28
C ARG A 27 6.86 -6.85 3.63
N THR A 28 7.15 -5.87 2.77
CA THR A 28 8.20 -4.86 2.92
C THR A 28 7.64 -3.49 2.53
N ILE A 29 8.08 -2.46 3.24
CA ILE A 29 7.71 -1.06 2.98
C ILE A 29 8.94 -0.27 2.55
N LEU A 30 8.83 0.48 1.45
CA LEU A 30 9.75 1.55 1.08
C LEU A 30 9.09 2.89 1.36
N ARG A 31 9.66 3.68 2.28
CA ARG A 31 9.20 5.04 2.55
C ARG A 31 9.80 6.02 1.54
N LEU A 32 8.96 6.91 1.03
CA LEU A 32 9.29 7.95 0.06
C LEU A 32 8.93 9.35 0.58
N HIS A 33 8.81 9.49 1.90
CA HIS A 33 8.50 10.73 2.59
C HIS A 33 9.33 10.82 3.87
N GLU A 34 9.61 12.04 4.30
CA GLU A 34 10.05 12.37 5.65
C GLU A 34 8.86 12.55 6.59
N HIS A 35 9.08 12.43 7.90
CA HIS A 35 8.01 12.38 8.89
C HIS A 35 7.16 13.67 8.94
N GLU A 36 7.80 14.80 8.65
CA GLU A 36 7.21 16.14 8.68
C GLU A 36 6.43 16.47 7.40
N GLU A 37 6.51 15.62 6.37
CA GLU A 37 5.77 15.85 5.13
C GLU A 37 4.26 15.67 5.34
N PRO A 38 3.42 16.50 4.70
CA PRO A 38 1.97 16.46 4.89
C PRO A 38 1.32 15.19 4.34
N VAL A 39 2.00 14.43 3.47
CA VAL A 39 1.48 13.21 2.85
C VAL A 39 2.53 12.10 2.94
N GLN A 40 2.08 10.93 3.41
CA GLN A 40 2.93 9.76 3.50
C GLN A 40 2.94 8.99 2.17
N ARG A 41 4.07 9.08 1.44
CA ARG A 41 4.29 8.36 0.19
C ARG A 41 5.08 7.09 0.45
N MET A 42 4.62 5.95 -0.04
CA MET A 42 5.28 4.66 0.20
C MET A 42 4.94 3.62 -0.86
N ILE A 43 5.81 2.61 -1.00
CA ILE A 43 5.53 1.38 -1.74
C ILE A 43 5.45 0.25 -0.74
N ASN A 44 4.32 -0.46 -0.73
CA ASN A 44 4.15 -1.69 0.04
C ASN A 44 4.23 -2.90 -0.90
N ALA A 45 5.36 -3.61 -0.86
CA ALA A 45 5.48 -4.90 -1.54
C ALA A 45 4.89 -5.99 -0.63
N MET A 46 3.88 -6.69 -1.13
CA MET A 46 3.15 -7.74 -0.42
C MET A 46 3.13 -9.00 -1.28
N ILE A 47 3.38 -10.16 -0.67
CA ILE A 47 3.27 -11.46 -1.36
C ILE A 47 2.09 -12.27 -0.79
N PRO A 48 1.62 -13.32 -1.49
CA PRO A 48 0.50 -14.15 -1.04
C PRO A 48 0.65 -14.67 0.40
N GLY A 49 -0.42 -14.54 1.17
CA GLY A 49 -0.44 -14.82 2.62
C GLY A 49 -0.10 -13.62 3.50
N THR A 50 0.11 -12.42 2.91
CA THR A 50 0.10 -11.17 3.67
C THR A 50 -1.33 -10.80 4.06
N TYR A 51 -1.52 -10.38 5.31
CA TYR A 51 -2.75 -9.74 5.78
C TYR A 51 -2.40 -8.41 6.45
N ILE A 52 -3.08 -7.34 6.06
CA ILE A 52 -3.05 -6.06 6.77
C ILE A 52 -4.36 -5.98 7.53
N THR A 53 -4.27 -5.81 8.85
CA THR A 53 -5.44 -5.67 9.71
C THR A 53 -6.22 -4.40 9.34
N PRO A 54 -7.55 -4.43 9.44
CA PRO A 54 -8.35 -3.22 9.28
C PRO A 54 -7.88 -2.17 10.29
N HIS A 55 -7.84 -0.92 9.84
CA HIS A 55 -7.50 0.22 10.67
C HIS A 55 -8.31 1.42 10.20
N LYS A 56 -8.48 2.38 11.11
CA LYS A 56 -9.22 3.62 10.87
C LYS A 56 -8.32 4.78 11.25
N HIS A 57 -8.30 5.82 10.41
CA HIS A 57 -7.65 7.08 10.74
C HIS A 57 -8.70 8.00 11.37
N GLU A 58 -8.48 8.38 12.62
CA GLU A 58 -9.28 9.39 13.30
C GLU A 58 -8.35 10.41 13.95
N ASN A 59 -8.75 11.69 13.98
CA ASN A 59 -8.10 12.77 14.74
C ASN A 59 -6.59 13.02 14.44
N PRO A 60 -6.22 13.70 13.35
CA PRO A 60 -7.05 14.14 12.23
C PRO A 60 -7.30 13.00 11.23
N ASP A 61 -8.35 13.15 10.44
CA ASP A 61 -8.63 12.23 9.34
C ASP A 61 -7.45 12.20 8.35
N LYS A 62 -7.13 11.01 7.83
CA LYS A 62 -6.07 10.84 6.83
C LYS A 62 -6.65 10.14 5.63
N VAL A 63 -6.49 10.80 4.49
CA VAL A 63 -6.84 10.22 3.20
C VAL A 63 -5.77 9.20 2.77
N GLU A 64 -6.22 8.09 2.21
CA GLU A 64 -5.35 7.05 1.65
C GLU A 64 -5.75 6.77 0.21
N LEU A 65 -4.76 6.58 -0.67
CA LEU A 65 -4.97 6.17 -2.05
C LEU A 65 -4.21 4.87 -2.29
N PHE A 66 -4.87 3.86 -2.85
CA PHE A 66 -4.23 2.61 -3.25
C PHE A 66 -4.14 2.50 -4.77
N SER A 67 -2.90 2.36 -5.26
CA SER A 67 -2.60 2.06 -6.66
C SER A 67 -1.68 0.83 -6.74
N ILE A 68 -1.99 -0.09 -7.66
CA ILE A 68 -1.24 -1.33 -7.81
C ILE A 68 -0.26 -1.18 -8.97
N LEU A 69 1.03 -1.21 -8.65
CA LEU A 69 2.09 -1.17 -9.66
C LEU A 69 2.29 -2.54 -10.33
N GLU A 70 2.12 -3.64 -9.57
CA GLU A 70 2.25 -5.00 -10.06
C GLU A 70 1.29 -5.94 -9.31
N GLY A 71 0.69 -6.88 -10.03
CA GLY A 71 -0.15 -7.93 -9.44
C GLY A 71 -1.55 -7.46 -9.08
N LYS A 72 -2.08 -7.98 -7.96
CA LYS A 72 -3.42 -7.71 -7.46
C LYS A 72 -3.54 -7.93 -5.96
N CYS A 73 -4.44 -7.22 -5.31
CA CYS A 73 -4.85 -7.46 -3.92
C CYS A 73 -6.34 -7.17 -3.75
N THR A 74 -6.89 -7.56 -2.61
CA THR A 74 -8.27 -7.27 -2.23
C THR A 74 -8.27 -6.36 -1.02
N VAL A 75 -9.04 -5.29 -1.10
CA VAL A 75 -9.31 -4.36 0.00
C VAL A 75 -10.69 -4.67 0.56
N LEU A 76 -10.77 -4.76 1.88
CA LEU A 76 -12.03 -4.92 2.61
C LEU A 76 -12.32 -3.59 3.30
N HIS A 77 -13.51 -3.05 3.06
CA HIS A 77 -14.02 -1.90 3.79
C HIS A 77 -15.07 -2.40 4.78
N PHE A 78 -14.94 -1.96 6.02
CA PHE A 78 -15.81 -2.39 7.11
C PHE A 78 -16.73 -1.24 7.51
N ASP A 79 -17.99 -1.55 7.83
CA ASP A 79 -18.91 -0.56 8.39
C ASP A 79 -18.63 -0.29 9.88
N ASN A 80 -19.42 0.63 10.47
CA ASN A 80 -19.30 0.98 11.88
C ASN A 80 -19.68 -0.16 12.85
N ARG A 81 -20.23 -1.28 12.35
CA ARG A 81 -20.53 -2.49 13.15
C ARG A 81 -19.41 -3.52 13.06
N GLY A 82 -18.41 -3.29 12.21
CA GLY A 82 -17.32 -4.22 11.96
C GLY A 82 -17.64 -5.30 10.93
N GLU A 83 -18.74 -5.14 10.18
CA GLU A 83 -19.11 -6.06 9.09
C GLU A 83 -18.46 -5.61 7.77
N VAL A 84 -18.14 -6.56 6.89
CA VAL A 84 -17.59 -6.22 5.56
C VAL A 84 -18.67 -5.58 4.71
N ALA A 85 -18.54 -4.28 4.45
CA ALA A 85 -19.43 -3.50 3.60
C ALA A 85 -19.05 -3.62 2.12
N ASP A 86 -17.75 -3.51 1.81
CA ASP A 86 -17.23 -3.60 0.45
C ASP A 86 -16.03 -4.55 0.37
N LEU A 87 -15.95 -5.26 -0.77
CA LEU A 87 -14.80 -6.09 -1.14
C LEU A 87 -14.36 -5.70 -2.54
N ILE A 88 -13.24 -5.00 -2.63
CA ILE A 88 -12.76 -4.41 -3.87
C ILE A 88 -11.43 -5.08 -4.25
N THR A 89 -11.40 -5.72 -5.41
CA THR A 89 -10.14 -6.24 -5.97
C THR A 89 -9.48 -5.17 -6.83
N LEU A 90 -8.25 -4.82 -6.45
CA LEU A 90 -7.37 -3.93 -7.17
C LEU A 90 -6.37 -4.74 -7.99
N SER A 91 -6.06 -4.28 -9.20
CA SER A 91 -5.03 -4.89 -10.05
C SER A 91 -4.34 -3.82 -10.90
N ALA A 92 -3.06 -4.03 -11.21
CA ALA A 92 -2.29 -3.16 -12.08
C ALA A 92 -2.87 -2.97 -13.50
N THR A 93 -3.80 -3.84 -13.91
CA THR A 93 -4.42 -3.82 -15.26
C THR A 93 -5.91 -3.49 -15.23
N GLY A 94 -6.51 -3.30 -14.05
CA GLY A 94 -7.94 -3.08 -13.89
C GLY A 94 -8.31 -1.59 -13.84
N PRO A 95 -9.60 -1.23 -14.05
CA PRO A 95 -10.06 0.15 -13.95
C PRO A 95 -10.20 0.64 -12.51
N ASN A 96 -10.11 -0.28 -11.54
CA ASN A 96 -10.37 0.02 -10.13
C ASN A 96 -9.12 0.61 -9.48
N MET A 97 -9.26 1.85 -9.01
CA MET A 97 -8.43 2.42 -7.96
C MET A 97 -9.33 2.67 -6.75
N VAL A 98 -8.85 2.38 -5.55
CA VAL A 98 -9.55 2.75 -4.30
C VAL A 98 -8.97 4.09 -3.87
N VAL A 99 -9.85 5.09 -3.82
CA VAL A 99 -9.66 6.44 -3.28
C VAL A 99 -10.38 6.52 -1.95
#